data_AF-A0A7K1JD05-F1
#
_entry.id   AF-A0A7K1JD05-F1
#
_cell.length_a   1.000
_cell.length_b   1.000
_cell.length_c   1.000
_cell.angle_alpha   90.00
_cell.angle_beta   90.00
_cell.angle_gamma   90.00
#
_symmetry.space_group_name_H-M   'P 1'
#
loop_
_entity.id
_entity.type
_entity.pdbx_description
1 polymer ?
#
loop_
_entity_poly.entity_id
_entity_poly.type
_entity_poly.pdbx_seq_one_letter_code
_entity_poly.pdbx_strand_id
1 'polypeptide(L)'
;MPSAHADPTPATPTTPAPTTSATPSAAAAPTTSTTTAAATLTPATPAAAVADCSTATLSKTISSVTLQLSDYFAAHPDADSALLDATRQPAFTAMGQFDNYFKAHPDQADALRGIQAPLAAFKDRCGLQVAPTDALAVLNGV
;
A
#
# COMPACT_ATOMS: atom_id res chain seq x y z
N MET A 1 -35.48 6.25 -25.89
CA MET A 1 -35.30 6.47 -24.44
C MET A 1 -33.84 6.18 -24.10
N PRO A 2 -32.99 7.19 -23.88
CA PRO A 2 -31.64 7.00 -23.36
C PRO A 2 -31.62 7.20 -21.82
N SER A 3 -31.15 6.20 -21.09
CA SER A 3 -30.87 6.28 -19.66
C SER A 3 -29.56 7.02 -19.43
N ALA A 4 -29.63 8.22 -18.84
CA ALA A 4 -28.48 9.00 -18.43
C ALA A 4 -27.79 8.32 -17.23
N HIS A 5 -26.50 8.03 -17.38
CA HIS A 5 -25.61 7.74 -16.25
C HIS A 5 -25.33 9.06 -15.51
N ALA A 6 -25.62 9.07 -14.20
CA ALA A 6 -25.22 10.16 -13.32
C ALA A 6 -23.75 9.96 -12.92
N ASP A 7 -22.95 10.99 -13.19
CA ASP A 7 -21.54 11.11 -12.83
C ASP A 7 -21.39 11.46 -11.33
N PRO A 8 -20.55 10.78 -10.53
CA PRO A 8 -20.22 11.22 -9.18
C PRO A 8 -19.18 12.35 -9.19
N THR A 9 -19.57 13.48 -8.61
CA THR A 9 -18.75 14.68 -8.39
C THR A 9 -17.47 14.36 -7.60
N PRO A 10 -16.28 14.87 -7.98
CA PRO A 10 -15.07 14.66 -7.21
C PRO A 10 -15.07 15.53 -5.94
N ALA A 11 -14.99 14.89 -4.77
CA ALA A 11 -14.73 15.56 -3.51
C ALA A 11 -13.25 15.98 -3.43
N THR A 12 -13.00 17.28 -3.32
CA THR A 12 -11.67 17.87 -3.05
C THR A 12 -11.09 17.38 -1.71
N PRO A 13 -9.83 16.88 -1.67
CA PRO A 13 -9.16 16.61 -0.40
C PRO A 13 -8.71 17.91 0.27
N THR A 14 -9.27 18.21 1.43
CA THR A 14 -8.83 19.33 2.28
C THR A 14 -7.55 18.90 3.01
N THR A 15 -6.41 19.47 2.63
CA THR A 15 -5.12 19.27 3.32
C THR A 15 -5.06 20.17 4.56
N PRO A 16 -4.80 19.67 5.78
CA PRO A 16 -4.41 20.51 6.90
C PRO A 16 -2.93 20.91 6.79
N ALA A 17 -2.67 22.21 6.92
CA ALA A 17 -1.33 22.81 6.92
C ALA A 17 -0.47 22.37 8.13
N PRO A 18 0.87 22.26 8.00
CA PRO A 18 1.74 22.03 9.14
C PRO A 18 1.86 23.32 9.97
N THR A 19 1.37 23.30 11.21
CA THR A 19 1.64 24.35 12.19
C THR A 19 2.96 24.06 12.91
N THR A 20 3.98 24.83 12.56
CA THR A 20 5.24 24.93 13.29
C THR A 20 4.95 25.48 14.69
N SER A 21 5.11 24.67 15.73
CA SER A 21 5.10 25.15 17.11
C SER A 21 6.40 24.77 17.82
N ALA A 22 7.03 25.82 18.34
CA ALA A 22 8.36 25.86 18.89
C ALA A 22 8.52 25.09 20.21
N THR A 23 9.74 24.59 20.40
CA THR A 23 10.37 24.21 21.67
C THR A 23 10.16 25.24 22.78
N PRO A 24 10.00 24.76 24.03
CA PRO A 24 10.65 25.40 25.17
C PRO A 24 11.64 24.47 25.87
N SER A 25 12.80 25.04 26.20
CA SER A 25 13.83 24.51 27.08
C SER A 25 13.57 25.01 28.51
N ALA A 26 13.59 24.15 29.53
CA ALA A 26 14.22 24.37 30.84
C ALA A 26 13.77 23.33 31.90
N ALA A 27 14.68 23.07 32.85
CA ALA A 27 14.77 21.96 33.78
C ALA A 27 13.97 22.11 35.11
N ALA A 28 13.71 20.98 35.81
CA ALA A 28 13.81 20.80 37.27
C ALA A 28 13.37 19.38 37.74
N ALA A 29 13.82 18.99 38.93
CA ALA A 29 13.99 17.65 39.53
C ALA A 29 12.72 17.02 40.18
N PRO A 30 12.79 15.81 40.81
CA PRO A 30 11.72 14.80 40.86
C PRO A 30 10.78 14.86 42.08
N THR A 31 9.55 14.38 41.92
CA THR A 31 8.66 14.02 43.04
C THR A 31 8.02 12.65 42.81
N THR A 32 8.30 11.75 43.75
CA THR A 32 7.75 10.40 43.91
C THR A 32 6.26 10.46 44.28
N SER A 33 5.42 9.79 43.50
CA SER A 33 4.07 9.39 43.92
C SER A 33 3.79 7.97 43.46
N THR A 34 3.85 7.05 44.41
CA THR A 34 3.53 5.64 44.29
C THR A 34 2.00 5.46 44.24
N THR A 35 1.46 5.04 43.10
CA THR A 35 0.10 4.51 43.01
C THR A 35 0.16 3.11 42.40
N THR A 36 0.04 2.11 43.27
CA THR A 36 0.01 0.70 42.90
C THR A 36 -1.32 0.39 42.19
N ALA A 37 -1.34 0.41 40.86
CA ALA A 37 -2.43 -0.17 40.10
C ALA A 37 -2.14 -1.67 39.90
N ALA A 38 -2.92 -2.51 40.57
CA ALA A 38 -2.92 -3.95 40.35
C ALA A 38 -3.43 -4.23 38.93
N ALA A 39 -2.49 -4.35 37.98
CA ALA A 39 -2.80 -4.82 36.64
C ALA A 39 -2.92 -6.34 36.68
N THR A 40 -4.16 -6.82 36.55
CA THR A 40 -4.47 -8.20 36.18
C THR A 40 -3.59 -8.62 35.00
N LEU A 41 -2.71 -9.59 35.22
CA LEU A 41 -1.90 -10.22 34.19
C LEU A 41 -2.81 -11.10 33.32
N THR A 42 -3.56 -10.48 32.42
CA THR A 42 -4.06 -11.16 31.23
C THR A 42 -2.83 -11.44 30.36
N PRO A 43 -2.55 -12.70 29.95
CA PRO A 43 -1.48 -12.95 28.99
C PRO A 43 -1.84 -12.18 27.71
N ALA A 44 -1.13 -11.07 27.48
CA ALA A 44 -1.23 -10.32 26.25
C ALA A 44 -0.60 -11.18 25.16
N THR A 45 -1.44 -11.95 24.46
CA THR A 45 -1.16 -12.30 23.07
C THR A 45 -0.78 -10.99 22.38
N PRO A 46 0.38 -10.87 21.71
CA PRO A 46 0.86 -9.60 21.22
C PRO A 46 -0.17 -9.01 20.24
N ALA A 47 -0.96 -8.05 20.72
CA ALA A 47 -1.98 -7.35 19.96
C ALA A 47 -1.38 -6.62 18.74
N ALA A 48 -0.06 -6.42 18.71
CA ALA A 48 0.68 -5.91 17.57
C ALA A 48 0.57 -6.83 16.33
N ALA A 49 0.68 -8.15 16.49
CA ALA A 49 0.68 -9.08 15.35
C ALA A 49 -0.69 -9.18 14.65
N VAL A 50 -1.78 -9.06 15.41
CA VAL A 50 -3.15 -9.03 14.86
C VAL A 50 -3.55 -7.66 14.34
N ALA A 51 -2.98 -6.56 14.85
CA ALA A 51 -3.19 -5.22 14.30
C ALA A 51 -2.47 -5.02 12.95
N ASP A 52 -1.31 -5.66 12.76
CA ASP A 52 -0.60 -5.65 11.49
C ASP A 52 -1.40 -6.34 10.38
N CYS A 53 -2.13 -7.43 10.68
CA CYS A 53 -2.93 -8.18 9.71
C CYS A 53 -4.39 -7.68 9.58
N SER A 54 -4.56 -6.36 9.58
CA SER A 54 -5.85 -5.70 9.34
C SER A 54 -6.01 -5.28 7.88
N THR A 55 -7.26 -5.22 7.40
CA THR A 55 -7.61 -4.61 6.11
C THR A 55 -7.15 -3.16 6.00
N ALA A 56 -7.18 -2.41 7.11
CA ALA A 56 -6.69 -1.03 7.13
C ALA A 56 -5.18 -0.93 6.86
N THR A 57 -4.39 -1.85 7.42
CA THR A 57 -2.94 -1.92 7.21
C THR A 57 -2.61 -2.41 5.81
N LEU A 58 -3.37 -3.37 5.28
CA LEU A 58 -3.28 -3.79 3.88
C LEU A 58 -3.55 -2.62 2.93
N SER A 59 -4.63 -1.86 3.12
CA SER A 59 -4.95 -0.69 2.29
C SER A 59 -3.83 0.36 2.35
N LYS A 60 -3.29 0.66 3.53
CA LYS A 60 -2.13 1.57 3.66
C LYS A 60 -0.90 1.07 2.91
N THR A 61 -0.65 -0.24 2.96
CA THR A 61 0.46 -0.88 2.24
C THR A 61 0.25 -0.73 0.73
N ILE A 62 -0.95 -1.05 0.23
CA ILE A 62 -1.31 -0.87 -1.18
C ILE A 62 -1.15 0.60 -1.59
N SER A 63 -1.66 1.55 -0.81
CA SER A 63 -1.50 2.98 -1.09
C SER A 63 -0.03 3.39 -1.17
N SER A 64 0.82 2.89 -0.26
CA SER A 64 2.27 3.15 -0.30
C SER A 64 2.92 2.59 -1.55
N VAL A 65 2.61 1.33 -1.91
CA VAL A 65 3.14 0.68 -3.12
C VAL A 65 2.70 1.43 -4.37
N THR A 66 1.44 1.83 -4.45
CA THR A 66 0.91 2.61 -5.59
C THR A 66 1.56 3.99 -5.69
N LEU A 67 1.82 4.66 -4.57
CA LEU A 67 2.54 5.95 -4.58
C LEU A 67 3.98 5.75 -5.10
N GLN A 68 4.72 4.78 -4.57
CA GLN A 68 6.07 4.48 -5.03
C GLN A 68 6.12 4.08 -6.51
N LEU A 69 5.12 3.33 -6.96
CA LEU A 69 4.97 2.97 -8.37
C LEU A 69 4.70 4.21 -9.25
N SER A 70 3.87 5.14 -8.76
CA SER A 70 3.57 6.39 -9.45
C SER A 70 4.82 7.27 -9.57
N ASP A 71 5.59 7.43 -8.49
CA ASP A 71 6.86 8.15 -8.50
C ASP A 71 7.89 7.50 -9.44
N TYR A 72 7.93 6.16 -9.46
CA TYR A 72 8.80 5.42 -10.37
C TYR A 72 8.48 5.68 -11.84
N PHE A 73 7.20 5.59 -12.23
CA PHE A 73 6.77 5.87 -13.61
C PHE A 73 6.95 7.34 -14.00
N ALA A 74 6.76 8.28 -13.07
CA ALA A 74 7.07 9.69 -13.31
C ALA A 74 8.56 9.91 -13.61
N ALA A 75 9.45 9.15 -12.97
CA ALA A 75 10.88 9.16 -13.26
C ALA A 75 11.27 8.35 -14.51
N HIS A 76 10.41 7.44 -14.97
CA HIS A 76 10.65 6.52 -16.10
C HIS A 76 9.49 6.57 -17.13
N PRO A 77 9.33 7.67 -17.88
CA PRO A 77 8.24 7.82 -18.85
C PRO A 77 8.32 6.83 -20.02
N ASP A 78 9.53 6.35 -20.35
CA ASP A 78 9.74 5.27 -21.33
C ASP A 78 9.09 3.96 -20.87
N ALA A 79 9.33 3.58 -19.60
CA ALA A 79 8.77 2.40 -19.00
C ALA A 79 7.25 2.50 -18.88
N ASP A 80 6.73 3.64 -18.42
CA ASP A 80 5.29 3.89 -18.35
C ASP A 80 4.62 3.67 -19.71
N SER A 81 5.18 4.27 -20.77
CA SER A 81 4.64 4.15 -22.13
C SER A 81 4.68 2.71 -22.64
N ALA A 82 5.81 2.01 -22.49
CA ALA A 82 5.99 0.65 -22.97
C ALA A 82 5.08 -0.35 -22.25
N LEU A 83 5.00 -0.25 -20.92
CA LEU A 83 4.13 -1.10 -20.12
C LEU A 83 2.65 -0.78 -20.39
N LEU A 84 2.27 0.49 -20.52
CA LEU A 84 0.91 0.89 -20.85
C LEU A 84 0.48 0.38 -22.22
N ASP A 85 1.34 0.46 -23.25
CA ASP A 85 1.04 -0.10 -24.56
C ASP A 85 0.91 -1.62 -24.53
N ALA A 86 1.70 -2.32 -23.69
CA ALA A 86 1.53 -3.75 -23.46
C ALA A 86 0.14 -4.06 -22.85
N THR A 87 -0.38 -3.24 -21.93
CA THR A 87 -1.74 -3.44 -21.36
C THR A 87 -2.88 -3.32 -22.37
N ARG A 88 -2.64 -2.67 -23.52
CA ARG A 88 -3.63 -2.53 -24.60
C ARG A 88 -3.69 -3.76 -25.51
N GLN A 89 -2.75 -4.68 -25.37
CA GLN A 89 -2.69 -5.91 -26.17
C GLN A 89 -3.55 -7.02 -25.55
N PRO A 90 -3.94 -8.04 -26.34
CA PRO A 90 -4.54 -9.25 -25.80
C PRO A 90 -3.64 -9.89 -24.72
N ALA A 91 -4.22 -10.47 -23.67
CA ALA A 91 -3.49 -10.93 -22.48
C ALA A 91 -2.25 -11.79 -22.80
N PHE A 92 -2.36 -12.73 -23.75
CA PHE A 92 -1.24 -13.58 -24.16
C PHE A 92 -0.08 -12.77 -24.77
N THR A 93 -0.39 -11.80 -25.64
CA THR A 93 0.60 -10.90 -26.24
C THR A 93 1.20 -9.96 -25.20
N ALA A 94 0.38 -9.42 -24.30
CA ALA A 94 0.83 -8.53 -23.23
C ALA A 94 1.88 -9.21 -22.34
N MET A 95 1.64 -10.46 -21.92
CA MET A 95 2.59 -11.22 -21.10
C MET A 95 3.95 -11.39 -21.79
N GLY A 96 3.96 -11.70 -23.10
CA GLY A 96 5.19 -11.78 -23.87
C GLY A 96 5.92 -10.44 -23.98
N GLN A 97 5.19 -9.33 -24.12
CA GLN A 97 5.78 -7.99 -24.16
C GLN A 97 6.41 -7.60 -22.81
N PHE A 98 5.74 -7.89 -21.69
CA PHE A 98 6.31 -7.64 -20.36
C PHE A 98 7.58 -8.46 -20.12
N ASP A 99 7.60 -9.74 -20.47
CA ASP A 99 8.79 -10.60 -20.31
C ASP A 99 9.97 -10.10 -21.16
N ASN A 100 9.73 -9.74 -22.42
CA ASN A 100 10.75 -9.20 -23.30
C ASN A 100 11.28 -7.85 -22.78
N TYR A 101 10.39 -6.97 -22.30
CA TYR A 101 10.78 -5.68 -21.72
C TYR A 101 11.67 -5.88 -20.49
N PHE A 102 11.26 -6.71 -19.53
CA PHE A 102 12.04 -6.93 -18.32
C PHE A 102 13.36 -7.70 -18.55
N LYS A 103 13.46 -8.51 -19.62
CA LYS A 103 14.74 -9.08 -20.06
C LYS A 103 15.71 -8.02 -20.57
N ALA A 104 15.21 -7.02 -21.29
CA ALA A 104 16.01 -5.90 -21.77
C ALA A 104 16.33 -4.89 -20.65
N HIS A 105 15.48 -4.80 -19.62
CA HIS A 105 15.56 -3.85 -18.52
C HIS A 105 15.55 -4.54 -17.14
N PRO A 106 16.61 -5.30 -16.79
CA PRO A 106 16.67 -6.03 -15.52
C PRO A 106 16.65 -5.10 -14.31
N ASP A 107 17.31 -3.94 -14.37
CA ASP A 107 17.33 -2.96 -13.27
C ASP A 107 15.92 -2.45 -12.94
N GLN A 108 15.10 -2.23 -13.97
CA GLN A 108 13.71 -1.81 -13.81
C GLN A 108 12.84 -2.91 -13.22
N ALA A 109 13.08 -4.17 -13.62
CA ALA A 109 12.40 -5.32 -13.06
C ALA A 109 12.73 -5.51 -11.56
N ASP A 110 13.97 -5.24 -11.16
CA ASP A 110 14.38 -5.25 -9.74
C ASP A 110 13.75 -4.10 -8.95
N ALA A 111 13.72 -2.89 -9.53
CA ALA A 111 13.08 -1.73 -8.90
C ALA A 111 11.58 -1.96 -8.65
N LEU A 112 10.85 -2.47 -9.65
CA LEU A 112 9.43 -2.77 -9.52
C LEU A 112 9.16 -3.91 -8.51
N ARG A 113 10.02 -4.93 -8.46
CA ARG A 113 9.96 -5.95 -7.39
C ARG A 113 10.21 -5.35 -6.01
N GLY A 114 11.14 -4.42 -5.89
CA GLY A 114 11.39 -3.68 -4.65
C GLY A 114 10.17 -2.88 -4.21
N ILE A 115 9.48 -2.21 -5.14
CA ILE A 115 8.24 -1.47 -4.87
C ILE A 115 7.13 -2.39 -4.36
N GLN A 116 7.04 -3.62 -4.88
CA GLN A 116 6.03 -4.60 -4.47
C GLN A 116 6.41 -5.41 -3.21
N ALA A 117 7.66 -5.33 -2.75
CA ALA A 117 8.15 -6.07 -1.59
C ALA A 117 7.30 -5.91 -0.31
N PRO A 118 6.76 -4.72 0.03
CA PRO A 118 5.90 -4.54 1.20
C PRO A 118 4.65 -5.43 1.16
N LEU A 119 4.06 -5.61 -0.02
CA LEU A 119 2.87 -6.44 -0.20
C LEU A 119 3.20 -7.93 -0.07
N ALA A 120 4.32 -8.38 -0.63
CA ALA A 120 4.80 -9.75 -0.47
C ALA A 120 5.08 -10.07 1.02
N ALA A 121 5.80 -9.18 1.71
CA ALA A 121 6.07 -9.31 3.14
C ALA A 121 4.77 -9.30 3.97
N PHE A 122 3.77 -8.52 3.59
CA PHE A 122 2.45 -8.54 4.24
C PHE A 122 1.75 -9.88 4.04
N LYS A 123 1.73 -10.39 2.81
CA LYS A 123 1.12 -11.69 2.47
C LYS A 123 1.75 -12.83 3.28
N ASP A 124 3.08 -12.85 3.37
CA ASP A 124 3.82 -13.90 4.09
C ASP A 124 3.65 -13.78 5.60
N ARG A 125 3.66 -12.56 6.16
CA ARG A 125 3.41 -12.35 7.61
C ARG A 125 1.99 -12.68 8.03
N CYS A 126 1.00 -12.41 7.18
CA CYS A 126 -0.42 -12.56 7.52
C CYS A 126 -1.06 -13.87 7.01
N GLY A 127 -0.29 -14.74 6.34
CA GLY A 127 -0.79 -16.02 5.83
C GLY A 127 -1.96 -15.87 4.85
N LEU A 128 -1.94 -14.82 4.03
CA LEU A 128 -2.97 -14.57 3.01
C LEU A 128 -2.89 -15.67 1.93
N GLN A 129 -3.87 -16.58 1.96
CA GLN A 129 -3.96 -17.74 1.05
C GLN A 129 -4.62 -17.39 -0.29
N VAL A 130 -5.30 -16.24 -0.38
CA VAL A 130 -5.99 -15.77 -1.58
C VAL A 130 -5.35 -14.47 -2.06
N ALA A 131 -4.88 -14.46 -3.32
CA ALA A 131 -4.51 -13.23 -3.97
C ALA A 131 -5.74 -12.30 -4.04
N PRO A 132 -5.59 -10.98 -3.92
CA PRO A 132 -6.70 -10.04 -4.11
C PRO A 132 -7.47 -10.28 -5.41
N THR A 133 -6.78 -10.73 -6.46
CA THR A 133 -7.34 -11.10 -7.75
C THR A 133 -8.23 -12.35 -7.70
N ASP A 134 -7.89 -13.36 -6.89
CA ASP A 134 -8.73 -14.56 -6.68
C ASP A 134 -10.01 -14.20 -5.91
N ALA A 135 -9.88 -13.35 -4.88
CA ALA A 135 -11.04 -12.86 -4.15
C ALA A 135 -12.00 -12.07 -5.08
N LEU A 136 -11.44 -11.25 -5.98
CA LEU A 136 -12.22 -10.54 -7.01
C LEU A 136 -12.83 -11.50 -8.04
N ALA A 137 -12.16 -12.59 -8.42
CA ALA A 137 -12.71 -13.60 -9.33
C ALA A 137 -13.92 -14.31 -8.72
N VAL A 138 -13.85 -14.69 -7.44
CA VAL A 138 -14.97 -15.30 -6.70
C VAL A 138 -16.15 -14.33 -6.57
N LEU A 139 -15.89 -13.03 -6.33
CA LEU A 139 -16.93 -12.00 -6.26
C LEU A 139 -17.58 -11.72 -7.62
N ASN A 140 -16.84 -11.89 -8.72
CA ASN A 140 -17.34 -11.71 -10.08
C ASN A 140 -18.03 -12.96 -10.64
N GLY A 141 -18.17 -14.04 -9.84
CA GLY A 141 -19.02 -15.18 -10.17
C GLY A 141 -18.57 -15.96 -11.41
N VAL A 142 -17.26 -16.20 -11.56
CA VAL A 142 -16.70 -17.14 -12.54
C VAL A 142 -16.18 -18.37 -11.83
#